data_AF-A0A1C9KCZ6-F1
#
_entry.id   AF-A0A1C9KCZ6-F1
#
_cell.length_a   1.000
_cell.length_b   1.000
_cell.length_c   1.000
_cell.angle_alpha   90.00
_cell.angle_beta   90.00
_cell.angle_gamma   90.00
#
_symmetry.space_group_name_H-M   'P 1'
#
loop_
_entity.id
_entity.type
_entity.pdbx_description
1 polymer ?
#
loop_
_entity_poly.entity_id
_entity_poly.type
_entity_poly.pdbx_seq_one_letter_code
_entity_poly.pdbx_strand_id
1 'polypeptide(L)'
;MNAAFQSMNSSHEHNNYELYTRTAMPVPVAEDSDRDSNISSEDTASFSEFSNPQTPPLKGPADGVKQELRNAIKCRRVAKGLEEMPHLDAKRPKVEELSPAELEKRRIRRERNKLAAFKCRQRRKEHIQELEIESEGIEDSNKELEREISELHEQRQQLEEMLKTHSCKLSNNNGGSRTKSNSCASAAAKSNSGSPTTPTGPIKA
;
A
#
# COMPACT_ATOMS: atom_id res chain seq x y z
N MET A 1 36.84 -46.62 -5.72
CA MET A 1 37.36 -45.29 -5.35
C MET A 1 36.17 -44.33 -5.33
N ASN A 2 35.77 -44.00 -4.11
CA ASN A 2 34.96 -42.90 -3.60
C ASN A 2 33.94 -42.19 -4.51
N ALA A 3 32.68 -42.38 -4.14
CA ALA A 3 31.59 -41.45 -4.37
C ALA A 3 31.78 -40.19 -3.51
N ALA A 4 31.71 -39.01 -4.12
CA ALA A 4 31.41 -37.73 -3.45
C ALA A 4 31.13 -36.65 -4.51
N PHE A 5 29.88 -36.57 -4.99
CA PHE A 5 29.38 -35.37 -5.67
C PHE A 5 27.94 -35.12 -5.23
N GLN A 6 27.80 -34.69 -3.98
CA GLN A 6 26.58 -34.08 -3.48
C GLN A 6 26.96 -32.91 -2.57
N SER A 7 26.12 -31.88 -2.64
CA SER A 7 26.10 -30.69 -1.78
C SER A 7 26.90 -29.49 -2.28
N MET A 8 26.38 -28.82 -3.29
CA MET A 8 26.22 -27.36 -3.30
C MET A 8 25.03 -27.01 -4.20
N ASN A 9 23.88 -26.73 -3.58
CA ASN A 9 22.76 -25.87 -4.07
C ASN A 9 21.51 -26.10 -3.22
N SER A 10 21.62 -25.90 -1.90
CA SER A 10 20.48 -25.78 -1.00
C SER A 10 20.59 -24.44 -0.28
N SER A 11 20.25 -23.36 -0.97
CA SER A 11 20.19 -22.01 -0.40
C SER A 11 19.27 -21.10 -1.23
N HIS A 12 18.05 -21.54 -1.53
CA HIS A 12 17.03 -20.58 -1.98
C HIS A 12 15.57 -21.00 -1.73
N GLU A 13 15.31 -21.68 -0.61
CA GLU A 13 13.92 -21.89 -0.14
C GLU A 13 13.61 -21.17 1.17
N HIS A 14 14.57 -20.45 1.76
CA HIS A 14 14.37 -19.77 3.05
C HIS A 14 13.83 -18.33 2.96
N ASN A 15 13.70 -17.74 1.77
CA ASN A 15 13.34 -16.31 1.66
C ASN A 15 11.84 -16.00 1.59
N ASN A 16 10.97 -17.01 1.49
CA ASN A 16 9.51 -16.77 1.38
C ASN A 16 8.76 -16.88 2.73
N TYR A 17 9.36 -17.53 3.74
CA TYR A 17 8.76 -17.61 5.08
C TYR A 17 9.12 -16.40 5.97
N GLU A 18 10.26 -15.76 5.70
CA GLU A 18 10.82 -14.70 6.54
C GLU A 18 10.22 -13.30 6.28
N LEU A 19 9.66 -13.08 5.08
CA LEU A 19 8.86 -11.88 4.79
C LEU A 19 7.46 -11.93 5.43
N TYR A 20 6.90 -13.13 5.60
CA TYR A 20 5.59 -13.32 6.23
C TYR A 20 5.63 -13.07 7.74
N THR A 21 6.76 -13.39 8.39
CA THR A 21 6.96 -13.18 9.83
C THR A 21 7.35 -11.74 10.18
N ARG A 22 7.94 -10.97 9.25
CA ARG A 22 8.32 -9.55 9.50
C ARG A 22 7.14 -8.58 9.54
N THR A 23 6.04 -8.88 8.85
CA THR A 23 4.86 -8.00 8.75
C THR A 23 3.68 -8.49 9.60
N ALA A 24 3.83 -9.64 10.27
CA ALA A 24 2.85 -10.19 11.17
C ALA A 24 2.85 -9.40 12.49
N MET A 25 1.84 -8.54 12.67
CA MET A 25 1.51 -8.01 14.00
C MET A 25 1.34 -9.20 14.96
N PRO A 26 2.12 -9.29 16.05
CA PRO A 26 2.07 -10.45 16.94
C PRO A 26 0.68 -10.55 17.56
N VAL A 27 0.05 -11.70 17.37
CA VAL A 27 -1.16 -12.09 18.10
C VAL A 27 -0.70 -12.40 19.52
N PRO A 28 -1.24 -11.75 20.57
CA PRO A 28 -0.89 -12.10 21.93
C PRO A 28 -1.50 -13.48 22.20
N VAL A 29 -0.66 -14.50 22.20
CA VAL A 29 -0.97 -15.80 22.80
C VAL A 29 -0.91 -15.55 24.30
N ALA A 30 -2.05 -15.66 24.97
CA ALA A 30 -2.08 -15.65 26.42
C ALA A 30 -1.51 -17.00 26.88
N GLU A 31 -0.22 -17.02 27.21
CA GLU A 31 0.36 -18.10 27.99
C GLU A 31 0.43 -17.64 29.44
N ASP A 32 -0.46 -18.21 30.26
CA ASP A 32 -0.42 -18.09 31.72
C ASP A 32 0.83 -18.81 32.22
N SER A 33 1.86 -18.05 32.57
CA SER A 33 2.98 -18.56 33.36
C SER A 33 3.51 -17.48 34.29
N ASP A 34 3.15 -17.62 35.56
CA ASP A 34 3.77 -16.90 36.66
C ASP A 34 5.28 -17.14 36.64
N ARG A 35 6.06 -16.12 36.30
CA ARG A 35 7.52 -16.15 36.44
C ARG A 35 8.02 -14.89 37.13
N ASP A 36 8.15 -14.99 38.45
CA ASP A 36 9.11 -14.19 39.19
C ASP A 36 10.50 -14.52 38.64
N SER A 37 11.11 -13.54 37.98
CA SER A 37 12.51 -13.60 37.56
C SER A 37 13.11 -12.20 37.67
N ASN A 38 13.55 -11.95 38.90
CA ASN A 38 14.63 -11.06 39.32
C ASN A 38 15.54 -10.61 38.15
N ILE A 39 15.36 -9.38 37.66
CA ILE A 39 16.25 -8.77 36.68
C ILE A 39 17.36 -8.03 37.42
N SER A 40 18.54 -8.65 37.41
CA SER A 40 19.77 -8.03 37.89
C SER A 40 20.14 -6.88 36.96
N SER A 41 20.35 -5.72 37.58
CA SER A 41 21.20 -4.61 37.14
C SER A 41 22.50 -5.15 36.49
N GLU A 42 23.05 -4.58 35.42
CA GLU A 42 23.56 -3.21 35.27
C GLU A 42 23.68 -2.84 33.77
N ASP A 43 23.90 -1.56 33.47
CA ASP A 43 24.16 -0.93 32.16
C ASP A 43 22.99 -0.53 31.25
N THR A 44 22.34 0.60 31.60
CA THR A 44 21.88 1.59 30.61
C THR A 44 22.00 3.01 31.18
N ALA A 45 23.22 3.55 31.19
CA ALA A 45 23.40 4.99 31.22
C ALA A 45 23.01 5.56 29.82
N SER A 46 22.17 6.60 29.83
CA SER A 46 21.72 7.42 28.69
C SER A 46 20.32 7.13 28.12
N PHE A 47 19.28 7.40 28.93
CA PHE A 47 18.01 8.04 28.49
C PHE A 47 17.22 8.55 29.72
N SER A 48 17.91 9.22 30.66
CA SER A 48 17.29 9.76 31.87
C SER A 48 17.03 11.26 31.73
N GLU A 49 16.28 11.64 30.70
CA GLU A 49 15.75 13.00 30.57
C GLU A 49 14.29 12.91 30.17
N PHE A 50 13.43 12.59 31.15
CA PHE A 50 12.09 13.16 31.35
C PHE A 50 11.42 12.49 32.56
N SER A 51 12.02 12.65 33.74
CA SER A 51 11.28 12.59 35.00
C SER A 51 11.36 13.97 35.64
N ASN A 52 10.82 14.96 34.94
CA ASN A 52 10.50 16.25 35.53
C ASN A 52 8.98 16.25 35.82
N PRO A 53 8.53 16.21 37.08
CA PRO A 53 7.12 16.11 37.45
C PRO A 53 6.31 17.41 37.19
N GLN A 54 6.78 18.30 36.33
CA GLN A 54 6.22 19.64 36.15
C GLN A 54 5.94 20.04 34.69
N THR A 55 5.80 19.07 33.78
CA THR A 55 5.13 19.35 32.50
C THR A 55 3.62 19.27 32.67
N PRO A 56 2.87 20.39 32.55
CA PRO A 56 1.41 20.31 32.46
C PRO A 56 1.03 19.45 31.26
N PRO A 57 -0.04 18.63 31.34
CA PRO A 57 -0.46 17.80 30.24
C PRO A 57 -0.77 18.70 29.03
N LEU A 58 -0.02 18.50 27.94
CA LEU A 58 -0.27 19.15 26.66
C LEU A 58 -1.70 18.80 26.23
N LYS A 59 -2.60 19.80 26.32
CA LYS A 59 -3.97 19.74 25.84
C LYS A 59 -3.94 19.57 24.32
N GLY A 60 -4.06 18.34 23.86
CA GLY A 60 -4.16 18.05 22.44
C GLY A 60 -5.46 18.65 21.85
N PRO A 61 -5.55 18.79 20.51
CA PRO A 61 -6.73 19.33 19.82
C PRO A 61 -8.04 18.57 20.10
N ALA A 62 -7.97 17.36 20.67
CA ALA A 62 -9.11 16.59 21.16
C ALA A 62 -9.88 17.28 22.30
N ASP A 63 -9.22 18.13 23.10
CA ASP A 63 -9.87 18.83 24.21
C ASP A 63 -10.82 19.93 23.73
N GLY A 64 -10.51 20.59 22.60
CA GLY A 64 -11.38 21.58 21.96
C GLY A 64 -12.68 20.95 21.45
N VAL A 65 -12.57 19.88 20.67
CA VAL A 65 -13.74 19.13 20.14
C VAL A 65 -14.61 18.58 21.27
N LYS A 66 -13.98 18.07 22.34
CA LYS A 66 -14.71 17.57 23.52
C LYS A 66 -15.45 18.70 24.24
N GLN A 67 -14.87 19.89 24.32
CA GLN A 67 -15.48 21.06 24.94
C GLN A 67 -16.61 21.63 24.08
N GLU A 68 -16.42 21.72 22.77
CA GLU A 68 -17.47 22.12 21.82
C GLU A 68 -18.68 21.19 21.88
N LEU A 69 -18.44 19.87 21.89
CA LEU A 69 -19.51 18.88 22.03
C LEU A 69 -20.23 19.02 23.37
N ARG A 70 -19.50 19.24 24.47
CA ARG A 70 -20.10 19.52 25.78
C ARG A 70 -20.98 20.76 25.74
N ASN A 71 -20.51 21.84 25.13
CA ASN A 71 -21.27 23.09 25.00
C ASN A 71 -22.52 22.89 24.13
N ALA A 72 -22.41 22.19 23.00
CA ALA A 72 -23.55 21.87 22.14
C ALA A 72 -24.63 21.05 22.87
N ILE A 73 -24.21 20.06 23.68
CA ILE A 73 -25.13 19.26 24.50
C ILE A 73 -25.79 20.11 25.58
N LYS A 74 -25.02 20.98 26.26
CA LYS A 74 -25.54 21.92 27.26
C LYS A 74 -26.62 22.83 26.65
N CYS A 75 -26.31 23.50 25.55
CA CYS A 75 -27.26 24.38 24.85
C CYS A 75 -28.53 23.63 24.44
N ARG A 76 -28.40 22.40 23.91
CA ARG A 76 -29.55 21.58 23.50
C ARG A 76 -30.44 21.17 24.68
N ARG A 77 -29.89 20.95 25.87
CA ARG A 77 -30.69 20.60 27.07
C ARG A 77 -31.46 21.79 27.62
N VAL A 78 -30.80 22.95 27.70
CA VAL A 78 -31.43 24.19 28.15
C VAL A 78 -32.57 24.57 27.20
N ALA A 79 -32.37 24.45 25.88
CA ALA A 79 -33.42 24.68 24.89
C ALA A 79 -34.63 23.73 25.03
N LYS A 80 -34.45 22.58 25.68
CA LYS A 80 -35.53 21.62 26.00
C LYS A 80 -36.14 21.86 27.39
N GLY A 81 -35.78 22.93 28.08
CA GLY A 81 -36.29 23.26 29.41
C GLY A 81 -35.78 22.34 30.53
N LEU A 82 -34.71 21.58 30.29
CA LEU A 82 -34.06 20.77 31.31
C LEU A 82 -33.01 21.60 32.05
N GLU A 83 -32.89 21.40 33.38
CA GLU A 83 -31.83 22.02 34.18
C GLU A 83 -30.42 21.66 33.66
N GLU A 84 -29.45 22.51 34.04
CA GLU A 84 -28.05 22.42 33.59
C GLU A 84 -27.51 20.99 33.77
N MET A 85 -26.67 20.56 32.83
CA MET A 85 -26.04 19.24 32.87
C MET A 85 -25.35 19.00 34.22
N PRO A 86 -25.71 17.91 34.95
CA PRO A 86 -24.96 17.47 36.12
C PRO A 86 -23.50 17.25 35.73
N HIS A 87 -22.58 17.64 36.61
CA HIS A 87 -21.17 17.35 36.44
C HIS A 87 -20.94 15.84 36.59
N LEU A 88 -20.99 15.12 35.48
CA LEU A 88 -20.61 13.72 35.42
C LEU A 88 -19.12 13.67 35.14
N ASP A 89 -18.34 13.41 36.17
CA ASP A 89 -16.95 12.98 36.00
C ASP A 89 -16.94 11.78 35.06
N ALA A 90 -15.96 11.75 34.15
CA ALA A 90 -15.78 10.64 33.22
C ALA A 90 -15.27 9.41 33.99
N LYS A 91 -16.12 8.85 34.85
CA LYS A 91 -15.86 7.62 35.57
C LYS A 91 -15.94 6.51 34.53
N ARG A 92 -14.79 5.92 34.22
CA ARG A 92 -14.77 4.67 33.46
C ARG A 92 -15.66 3.69 34.24
N PRO A 93 -16.71 3.11 33.65
CA PRO A 93 -17.54 2.15 34.36
C PRO A 93 -16.61 1.03 34.87
N LYS A 94 -16.57 0.84 36.19
CA LYS A 94 -15.88 -0.30 36.79
C LYS A 94 -16.54 -1.55 36.23
N VAL A 95 -15.73 -2.49 35.76
CA VAL A 95 -16.21 -3.74 35.13
C VAL A 95 -17.10 -4.56 36.09
N GLU A 96 -17.00 -4.26 37.38
CA GLU A 96 -17.70 -4.90 38.51
C GLU A 96 -19.20 -4.56 38.62
N GLU A 97 -19.73 -3.60 37.86
CA GLU A 97 -21.15 -3.17 37.95
C GLU A 97 -22.01 -3.55 36.73
N LEU A 98 -21.50 -4.36 35.78
CA LEU A 98 -22.29 -4.80 34.63
C LEU A 98 -23.10 -6.05 34.99
N SER A 99 -24.40 -6.03 34.70
CA SER A 99 -25.24 -7.22 34.84
C SER A 99 -24.68 -8.38 33.99
N PRO A 100 -24.82 -9.65 34.39
CA PRO A 100 -24.40 -10.79 33.57
C PRO A 100 -24.93 -10.74 32.13
N ALA A 101 -26.13 -10.19 31.92
CA ALA A 101 -26.69 -9.96 30.59
C ALA A 101 -25.93 -8.89 29.78
N GLU A 102 -25.41 -7.85 30.44
CA GLU A 102 -24.63 -6.78 29.80
C GLU A 102 -23.20 -7.23 29.47
N LEU A 103 -22.60 -8.07 30.32
CA LEU A 103 -21.31 -8.69 30.05
C LEU A 103 -21.36 -9.55 28.78
N GLU A 104 -22.41 -10.35 28.61
CA GLU A 104 -22.58 -11.19 27.42
C GLU A 104 -22.77 -10.35 26.15
N LYS A 105 -23.60 -9.29 26.22
CA LYS A 105 -23.75 -8.34 25.10
C LYS A 105 -22.41 -7.68 24.73
N ARG A 106 -21.58 -7.37 25.72
CA ARG A 106 -20.23 -6.82 25.52
C ARG A 106 -19.31 -7.84 24.86
N ARG A 107 -19.36 -9.11 25.27
CA ARG A 107 -18.60 -10.22 24.67
C ARG A 107 -18.94 -10.39 23.19
N ILE A 108 -20.22 -10.51 22.85
CA ILE A 108 -20.69 -10.64 21.46
C ILE A 108 -20.25 -9.43 20.62
N ARG A 109 -20.31 -8.21 21.16
CA ARG A 109 -19.84 -7.01 20.44
C ARG A 109 -18.32 -7.06 20.18
N ARG A 110 -17.53 -7.50 21.15
CA ARG A 110 -16.08 -7.67 20.99
C ARG A 110 -15.75 -8.74 19.96
N GLU A 111 -16.44 -9.88 19.98
CA GLU A 111 -16.26 -10.94 18.99
C GLU A 111 -16.61 -10.48 17.58
N ARG A 112 -17.73 -9.77 17.41
CA ARG A 112 -18.08 -9.14 16.13
C ARG A 112 -17.02 -8.14 15.67
N ASN A 113 -16.51 -7.30 16.57
CA ASN A 113 -15.46 -6.33 16.24
C ASN A 113 -14.13 -7.02 15.89
N LYS A 114 -13.79 -8.13 16.57
CA LYS A 114 -12.62 -8.98 16.25
C LYS A 114 -12.72 -9.51 14.82
N LEU A 115 -13.87 -10.07 14.46
CA LEU A 115 -14.12 -10.57 13.10
C LEU A 115 -14.12 -9.43 12.06
N ALA A 116 -14.71 -8.28 12.39
CA ALA A 116 -14.72 -7.13 11.49
C ALA A 116 -13.31 -6.57 11.25
N ALA A 117 -12.48 -6.48 12.30
CA ALA A 117 -11.10 -6.04 12.20
C ALA A 117 -10.26 -7.02 11.36
N PHE A 118 -10.45 -8.34 11.57
CA PHE A 118 -9.82 -9.36 10.73
C PHE A 118 -10.21 -9.20 9.26
N LYS A 119 -11.52 -9.11 8.95
CA LYS A 119 -12.00 -8.90 7.57
C LYS A 119 -11.49 -7.60 6.95
N CYS A 120 -11.40 -6.53 7.72
CA CYS A 120 -10.87 -5.25 7.24
C CYS A 120 -9.38 -5.37 6.85
N ARG A 121 -8.57 -6.01 7.70
CA ARG A 121 -7.16 -6.30 7.40
C ARG A 121 -7.00 -7.24 6.21
N GLN A 122 -7.85 -8.27 6.13
CA GLN A 122 -7.85 -9.24 5.04
C GLN A 122 -8.17 -8.58 3.70
N ARG A 123 -9.25 -7.79 3.61
CA ARG A 123 -9.59 -7.04 2.39
C ARG A 123 -8.50 -6.07 1.97
N ARG A 124 -7.86 -5.41 2.94
CA ARG A 124 -6.72 -4.53 2.63
C ARG A 124 -5.56 -5.31 2.04
N LYS A 125 -5.25 -6.50 2.58
CA LYS A 125 -4.22 -7.39 2.05
C LYS A 125 -4.56 -7.86 0.63
N GLU A 126 -5.78 -8.34 0.42
CA GLU A 126 -6.27 -8.77 -0.90
C GLU A 126 -6.15 -7.63 -1.91
N HIS A 127 -6.57 -6.42 -1.56
CA HIS A 127 -6.46 -5.27 -2.45
C HIS A 127 -5.01 -4.91 -2.80
N ILE A 128 -4.09 -4.98 -1.82
CA ILE A 128 -2.66 -4.76 -2.08
C ILE A 128 -2.12 -5.85 -3.02
N GLN A 129 -2.49 -7.12 -2.79
CA GLN A 129 -2.09 -8.23 -3.65
C GLN A 129 -2.63 -8.09 -5.07
N GLU A 130 -3.88 -7.65 -5.24
CA GLU A 130 -4.45 -7.36 -6.56
C GLU A 130 -3.63 -6.30 -7.31
N LEU A 131 -3.26 -5.20 -6.62
CA LEU A 131 -2.44 -4.14 -7.20
C LEU A 131 -1.01 -4.61 -7.52
N GLU A 132 -0.42 -5.46 -6.67
CA GLU A 132 0.89 -6.06 -6.92
C GLU A 132 0.86 -6.93 -8.18
N ILE A 133 -0.14 -7.82 -8.32
CA ILE A 133 -0.32 -8.67 -9.50
C ILE A 133 -0.54 -7.83 -10.76
N GLU A 134 -1.35 -6.76 -10.68
CA GLU A 134 -1.57 -5.86 -11.81
C GLU A 134 -0.26 -5.17 -12.22
N SER A 135 0.52 -4.69 -11.25
CA SER A 135 1.83 -4.07 -11.50
C SER A 135 2.80 -5.05 -12.16
N GLU A 136 2.93 -6.26 -11.63
CA GLU A 136 3.79 -7.32 -12.19
C GLU A 136 3.37 -7.66 -13.63
N GLY A 137 2.07 -7.82 -13.89
CA GLY A 137 1.55 -8.10 -15.23
C GLY A 137 1.84 -6.98 -16.25
N ILE A 138 1.77 -5.72 -15.82
CA ILE A 138 2.13 -4.57 -16.66
C ILE A 138 3.63 -4.55 -16.92
N GLU A 139 4.45 -4.77 -15.90
CA GLU A 139 5.91 -4.79 -16.02
C GLU A 139 6.38 -5.90 -16.98
N ASP A 140 5.80 -7.09 -16.89
CA ASP A 140 6.14 -8.20 -17.77
C ASP A 140 5.71 -7.94 -19.21
N SER A 141 4.54 -7.35 -19.41
CA SER A 141 4.09 -6.90 -20.74
C SER A 141 5.02 -5.83 -21.32
N ASN A 142 5.50 -4.90 -20.49
CA ASN A 142 6.44 -3.88 -20.92
C ASN A 142 7.78 -4.50 -21.34
N LYS A 143 8.33 -5.42 -20.54
CA LYS A 143 9.58 -6.15 -20.88
C LYS A 143 9.45 -6.94 -22.19
N GLU A 144 8.29 -7.54 -22.44
CA GLU A 144 8.03 -8.25 -23.69
C GLU A 144 8.07 -7.31 -24.89
N LEU A 145 7.35 -6.19 -24.81
CA LEU A 145 7.32 -5.17 -25.87
C LEU A 145 8.71 -4.55 -26.11
N GLU A 146 9.47 -4.26 -25.05
CA GLU A 146 10.84 -3.77 -25.15
C GLU A 146 11.77 -4.75 -25.86
N ARG A 147 11.59 -6.06 -25.63
CA ARG A 147 12.33 -7.11 -26.32
C ARG A 147 11.96 -7.15 -27.81
N GLU A 148 10.68 -7.11 -28.14
CA GLU A 148 10.20 -7.09 -29.52
C GLU A 148 10.72 -5.86 -30.28
N ILE A 149 10.69 -4.67 -29.66
CA ILE A 149 11.26 -3.45 -30.24
C ILE A 149 12.75 -3.61 -30.51
N SER A 150 13.50 -4.20 -29.58
CA SER A 150 14.94 -4.41 -29.73
C SER A 150 15.25 -5.38 -30.86
N GLU A 151 14.51 -6.50 -30.94
CA GLU A 151 14.66 -7.48 -32.02
C GLU A 151 14.34 -6.86 -33.39
N LEU A 152 13.25 -6.11 -33.50
CA LEU A 152 12.88 -5.42 -34.75
C LEU A 152 13.94 -4.37 -35.15
N HIS A 153 14.54 -3.68 -34.19
CA HIS A 153 15.64 -2.76 -34.43
C HIS A 153 16.89 -3.47 -34.98
N GLU A 154 17.26 -4.61 -34.41
CA GLU A 154 18.39 -5.43 -34.89
C GLU A 154 18.12 -5.96 -36.31
N GLN A 155 16.93 -6.49 -36.56
CA GLN A 155 16.53 -6.96 -37.89
C GLN A 155 16.56 -5.82 -38.92
N ARG A 156 16.04 -4.64 -38.57
CA ARG A 156 16.12 -3.45 -39.42
C ARG A 156 17.57 -3.08 -39.73
N GLN A 157 18.42 -3.03 -38.71
CA GLN A 157 19.83 -2.68 -38.86
C GLN A 157 20.57 -3.68 -39.78
N GLN A 158 20.32 -4.98 -39.60
CA GLN A 158 20.91 -6.02 -40.44
C GLN A 158 20.49 -5.86 -41.91
N LEU A 159 19.20 -5.63 -42.17
CA LEU A 159 18.70 -5.40 -43.54
C LEU A 159 19.27 -4.13 -44.16
N GLU A 160 19.38 -3.04 -43.39
CA GLU A 160 20.03 -1.81 -43.84
C GLU A 160 21.50 -2.03 -44.20
N GLU A 161 22.23 -2.82 -43.42
CA GLU A 161 23.63 -3.16 -43.68
C GLU A 161 23.78 -4.01 -44.94
N MET A 162 22.93 -5.03 -45.11
CA MET A 162 22.88 -5.84 -46.33
C MET A 162 22.62 -4.98 -47.57
N LEU A 163 21.74 -3.98 -47.49
CA LEU A 163 21.47 -3.05 -48.59
C LEU A 163 22.65 -2.11 -48.85
N LYS A 164 23.29 -1.57 -47.80
CA LYS A 164 24.46 -0.67 -47.92
C LYS A 164 25.65 -1.37 -48.57
N THR A 165 25.86 -2.64 -48.27
CA THR A 165 26.96 -3.46 -48.80
C THR A 165 26.66 -4.02 -50.20
N HIS A 166 25.40 -4.09 -50.61
CA HIS A 166 25.00 -4.62 -51.90
C HIS A 166 25.40 -3.70 -53.07
N SER A 167 26.48 -4.05 -53.78
CA SER A 167 26.87 -3.39 -55.04
C SER A 167 26.05 -3.96 -56.22
N CYS A 168 24.88 -3.38 -56.50
CA CYS A 168 24.08 -3.78 -57.65
C CYS A 168 24.73 -3.33 -58.96
N LYS A 169 25.13 -4.26 -59.84
CA LYS A 169 25.70 -3.97 -61.18
C LYS A 169 24.65 -3.55 -62.22
N LEU A 170 23.60 -2.83 -61.83
CA LEU A 170 22.54 -2.37 -62.74
C LEU A 170 22.54 -0.87 -63.03
N SER A 171 23.69 -0.19 -62.87
CA SER A 171 23.86 1.16 -63.43
C SER A 171 25.14 1.23 -64.25
N ASN A 172 25.06 0.78 -65.49
CA ASN A 172 25.86 1.36 -66.56
C ASN A 172 25.20 1.33 -67.95
N ASN A 173 23.87 1.16 -68.02
CA ASN A 173 23.11 1.27 -69.27
C ASN A 173 21.73 1.90 -69.01
N ASN A 174 21.70 3.19 -68.65
CA ASN A 174 20.66 4.10 -69.13
C ASN A 174 21.03 5.55 -68.81
N GLY A 175 21.68 6.20 -69.78
CA GLY A 175 21.65 7.64 -69.87
C GLY A 175 20.24 8.12 -70.22
N GLY A 176 19.80 9.20 -69.58
CA GLY A 176 18.70 10.04 -70.05
C GLY A 176 17.42 9.96 -69.24
N SER A 177 17.22 10.89 -68.31
CA SER A 177 16.40 12.09 -68.59
C SER A 177 16.16 12.89 -67.32
N ARG A 178 16.20 14.21 -67.50
CA ARG A 178 15.93 15.26 -66.52
C ARG A 178 14.44 15.31 -66.16
N THR A 179 14.16 16.22 -65.22
CA THR A 179 12.88 16.82 -64.82
C THR A 179 12.15 16.06 -63.70
N LYS A 180 11.63 16.68 -62.65
CA LYS A 180 11.34 18.09 -62.33
C LYS A 180 11.25 18.20 -60.80
N SER A 181 11.59 19.38 -60.30
CA SER A 181 11.22 19.89 -58.99
C SER A 181 9.78 19.57 -58.62
N ASN A 182 9.54 19.02 -57.44
CA ASN A 182 8.27 19.13 -56.72
C ASN A 182 8.55 19.42 -55.25
N SER A 183 8.64 20.71 -54.93
CA SER A 183 8.32 21.21 -53.60
C SER A 183 6.80 21.13 -53.43
N CYS A 184 6.31 20.20 -52.62
CA CYS A 184 4.95 20.27 -52.10
C CYS A 184 5.02 20.36 -50.57
N ALA A 185 4.59 21.51 -50.09
CA ALA A 185 4.30 21.77 -48.69
C ALA A 185 3.16 20.85 -48.25
N SER A 186 3.37 20.13 -47.15
CA SER A 186 2.28 19.46 -46.44
C SER A 186 2.11 20.14 -45.09
N ALA A 187 0.92 20.72 -44.97
CA ALA A 187 0.41 21.51 -43.87
C ALA A 187 0.45 20.77 -42.53
N ALA A 188 0.62 21.56 -41.47
CA ALA A 188 0.39 21.18 -40.10
C ALA A 188 -1.04 20.61 -39.91
N ALA A 189 -1.14 19.31 -39.65
CA ALA A 189 -2.33 18.70 -39.10
C ALA A 189 -2.21 18.72 -37.57
N LYS A 190 -2.94 19.64 -36.94
CA LYS A 190 -3.25 19.58 -35.50
C LYS A 190 -4.13 18.36 -35.28
N SER A 191 -3.59 17.29 -34.70
CA SER A 191 -4.41 16.21 -34.15
C SER A 191 -4.82 16.57 -32.72
N ASN A 192 -6.13 16.54 -32.55
CA ASN A 192 -6.91 16.85 -31.36
C ASN A 192 -6.56 15.88 -30.23
N SER A 193 -6.16 16.37 -29.06
CA SER A 193 -6.03 15.58 -27.83
C SER A 193 -7.43 15.32 -27.26
N GLY A 194 -8.05 14.21 -27.67
CA GLY A 194 -9.24 13.66 -27.02
C GLY A 194 -8.84 12.92 -25.74
N SER A 195 -9.15 13.49 -24.59
CA SER A 195 -9.00 12.87 -23.28
C SER A 195 -9.87 11.60 -23.14
N PRO A 196 -9.40 10.53 -22.49
CA PRO A 196 -10.24 9.39 -22.16
C PRO A 196 -11.18 9.77 -21.00
N THR A 197 -12.48 9.64 -21.24
CA THR A 197 -13.52 9.73 -20.22
C THR A 197 -13.43 8.53 -19.27
N THR A 198 -13.38 8.83 -17.97
CA THR A 198 -13.43 7.87 -16.86
C THR A 198 -14.72 7.03 -16.87
N PRO A 199 -14.69 5.72 -16.56
CA PRO A 199 -15.90 4.94 -16.35
C PRO A 199 -16.47 5.18 -14.95
N THR A 200 -17.68 5.74 -14.89
CA THR A 200 -18.51 5.84 -13.69
C THR A 200 -19.01 4.45 -13.31
N GLY A 201 -18.55 3.93 -12.16
CA GLY A 201 -19.05 2.68 -11.58
C GLY A 201 -20.49 2.80 -11.04
N PRO A 202 -21.21 1.68 -10.88
CA PRO A 202 -22.63 1.69 -10.57
C PRO A 202 -22.94 2.06 -9.12
N ILE A 203 -23.90 2.97 -8.96
CA ILE A 203 -24.59 3.29 -7.71
C ILE A 203 -25.46 2.08 -7.36
N LYS A 204 -25.16 1.41 -6.24
CA LYS A 204 -26.09 0.45 -5.63
C LYS A 204 -27.08 1.21 -4.73
N ALA A 205 -28.36 0.94 -4.98
CA ALA A 205 -29.49 1.33 -4.13
C ALA A 205 -29.53 0.53 -2.84
#